data_AF-A0A354J579-F1
#
_entry.id   AF-A0A354J579-F1
#
_cell.length_a   1.000
_cell.length_b   1.000
_cell.length_c   1.000
_cell.angle_alpha   90.00
_cell.angle_beta   90.00
_cell.angle_gamma   90.00
#
_symmetry.space_group_name_H-M   'P 1'
#
loop_
_entity.id
_entity.type
_entity.pdbx_description
1 polymer ?
#
loop_
_entity_poly.entity_id
_entity_poly.type
_entity_poly.pdbx_seq_one_letter_code
_entity_poly.pdbx_strand_id
1 'polypeptide(L)'
;SNESKMHLLGVKKETLETFGAVSEQTAREMAVGAAKAAGTDTAVAITGIAGPDGGTPLKPVGLVYVSCYVKGNVEVKECHFRGDRQKVREQTVIQALDLLRRNL
;
A
#
# COMPACT_ATOMS: atom_id res chain seq x y z
N SER A 1 1.66 0.88 12.42
CA SER A 1 0.62 1.74 13.02
C SER A 1 0.29 2.89 12.06
N ASN A 2 -0.73 3.70 12.37
CA ASN A 2 -1.06 4.91 11.61
C ASN A 2 -0.03 6.02 11.85
N GLU A 3 0.47 6.16 13.08
CA GLU A 3 1.50 7.14 13.43
C GLU A 3 2.76 7.01 12.57
N SER A 4 3.27 5.79 12.36
CA SER A 4 4.44 5.58 11.50
C SER A 4 4.18 6.00 10.05
N LYS A 5 2.95 5.86 9.53
CA LYS A 5 2.61 6.32 8.18
C LYS A 5 2.69 7.84 8.09
N MET A 6 2.20 8.55 9.11
CA MET A 6 2.27 10.01 9.15
C MET A 6 3.71 10.49 9.33
N HIS A 7 4.44 9.95 10.32
CA HIS A 7 5.78 10.41 10.66
C HIS A 7 6.84 10.05 9.62
N LEU A 8 6.83 8.82 9.10
CA LEU A 8 7.89 8.32 8.22
C LEU A 8 7.59 8.59 6.74
N LEU A 9 6.30 8.60 6.36
CA LEU A 9 5.88 8.67 4.97
C LEU A 9 5.05 9.92 4.66
N GLY A 10 4.82 10.80 5.63
CA GLY A 10 4.05 12.03 5.41
C GLY A 10 2.60 11.79 4.99
N VAL A 11 2.03 10.62 5.30
CA VAL A 11 0.61 10.35 5.08
C VAL A 11 -0.20 11.34 5.90
N LYS A 12 -1.20 11.97 5.29
CA LYS A 12 -2.02 12.98 5.94
C LYS A 12 -2.93 12.33 6.97
N LYS A 13 -3.13 13.03 8.08
CA LYS A 13 -4.08 12.61 9.12
C LYS A 13 -5.50 12.51 8.55
N GLU A 14 -5.89 13.48 7.74
CA GLU A 14 -7.20 13.57 7.09
C GLU A 14 -7.45 12.39 6.15
N THR A 15 -6.40 11.92 5.45
CA THR A 15 -6.47 10.73 4.59
C THR A 15 -6.76 9.47 5.41
N LEU A 16 -6.11 9.32 6.56
CA LEU A 16 -6.32 8.19 7.46
C LEU A 16 -7.70 8.23 8.14
N GLU A 17 -8.20 9.42 8.49
CA GLU A 17 -9.53 9.59 9.09
C GLU A 17 -10.66 9.34 8.08
N THR A 18 -10.50 9.83 6.85
CA THR A 18 -11.54 9.76 5.81
C THR A 18 -11.60 8.40 5.12
N PHE A 19 -10.44 7.88 4.70
CA PHE A 19 -10.36 6.68 3.87
C PHE A 19 -9.88 5.45 4.65
N GLY A 20 -9.26 5.66 5.82
CA GLY A 20 -8.62 4.60 6.60
C GLY A 20 -7.27 4.16 6.03
N ALA A 21 -6.50 3.46 6.86
CA ALA A 21 -5.14 3.05 6.52
C ALA A 21 -5.04 2.08 5.34
N VAL A 22 -6.08 1.30 5.06
CA VAL A 22 -6.17 0.38 3.92
C VAL A 22 -7.09 1.03 2.90
N SER A 23 -6.51 1.83 2.00
CA SER A 23 -7.19 2.61 0.96
C SER A 23 -6.22 2.99 -0.15
N GLU A 24 -6.75 3.34 -1.32
CA GLU A 24 -5.94 3.84 -2.45
C GLU A 24 -5.19 5.12 -2.08
N GLN A 25 -5.86 6.05 -1.39
CA GLN A 25 -5.32 7.35 -1.01
C GLN A 25 -4.13 7.19 -0.05
N THR A 26 -4.26 6.32 0.95
CA THR A 26 -3.15 6.02 1.85
C THR A 26 -1.99 5.37 1.10
N ALA A 27 -2.26 4.40 0.22
CA ALA A 27 -1.21 3.74 -0.56
C ALA A 27 -0.46 4.72 -1.47
N ARG A 28 -1.18 5.65 -2.11
CA ARG A 28 -0.60 6.71 -2.95
C ARG A 28 0.34 7.60 -2.15
N GLU A 29 -0.13 8.11 -1.02
CA GLU A 29 0.67 8.97 -0.13
C GLU A 29 1.90 8.23 0.42
N MET A 30 1.75 6.96 0.80
CA MET A 30 2.87 6.14 1.27
C MET A 30 3.97 5.98 0.20
N ALA A 31 3.61 5.76 -1.07
CA ALA A 31 4.61 5.62 -2.14
C ALA A 31 5.36 6.93 -2.41
N VAL A 32 4.65 8.06 -2.47
CA VAL A 32 5.27 9.39 -2.61
C VAL A 32 6.19 9.69 -1.42
N GLY A 33 5.70 9.42 -0.21
CA GLY A 33 6.44 9.58 1.03
C GLY A 33 7.72 8.78 1.06
N ALA A 34 7.64 7.50 0.71
CA ALA A 34 8.80 6.60 0.66
C ALA A 34 9.86 7.09 -0.33
N ALA A 35 9.47 7.48 -1.55
CA ALA A 35 10.40 7.98 -2.56
C ALA A 35 11.12 9.26 -2.09
N LYS A 36 10.36 10.21 -1.51
CA LYS A 36 10.89 11.46 -0.97
C LYS A 36 11.83 11.24 0.21
N ALA A 37 11.43 10.42 1.17
CA ALA A 37 12.22 10.13 2.37
C ALA A 37 13.54 9.42 2.03
N ALA A 38 13.54 8.56 1.01
CA ALA A 38 14.73 7.85 0.55
C ALA A 38 15.58 8.63 -0.47
N GLY A 39 15.06 9.72 -1.05
CA GLY A 39 15.74 10.45 -2.13
C GLY A 39 15.93 9.60 -3.39
N THR A 40 14.93 8.78 -3.75
CA THR A 40 15.01 7.81 -4.85
C THR A 40 13.98 8.10 -5.95
N ASP A 41 14.29 7.67 -7.16
CA ASP A 41 13.38 7.80 -8.31
C ASP A 41 12.25 6.77 -8.29
N THR A 42 12.36 5.72 -7.48
CA THR A 42 11.39 4.64 -7.43
C THR A 42 11.12 4.19 -6.01
N ALA A 43 9.83 3.99 -5.67
CA ALA A 43 9.44 3.39 -4.40
C ALA A 43 8.20 2.51 -4.59
N VAL A 44 8.03 1.53 -3.70
CA VAL A 44 6.83 0.70 -3.63
C VAL A 44 6.27 0.78 -2.22
N ALA A 45 4.96 0.90 -2.10
CA ALA A 45 4.26 0.89 -0.83
C ALA A 45 3.08 -0.08 -0.85
N ILE A 46 2.77 -0.63 0.32
CA ILE A 46 1.74 -1.65 0.50
C ILE A 46 0.94 -1.30 1.75
N THR A 47 -0.38 -1.38 1.66
CA THR A 47 -1.27 -1.37 2.82
C THR A 47 -2.44 -2.31 2.60
N GLY A 48 -2.71 -3.21 3.55
CA GLY A 48 -3.69 -4.28 3.36
C GLY A 48 -3.96 -5.10 4.61
N ILE A 49 -4.92 -6.01 4.50
CA ILE A 49 -5.39 -6.88 5.59
C ILE A 49 -5.03 -8.32 5.22
N ALA A 50 -3.89 -8.80 5.70
CA ALA A 50 -3.45 -10.16 5.42
C ALA A 50 -4.20 -11.24 6.24
N GLY A 51 -4.86 -10.87 7.34
CA GLY A 51 -5.58 -11.80 8.21
C GLY A 51 -4.73 -12.45 9.31
N PRO A 52 -5.27 -13.47 10.02
CA PRO A 52 -6.63 -13.99 9.84
C PRO A 52 -7.73 -12.99 10.29
N ASP A 53 -7.38 -12.05 11.15
CA ASP A 53 -8.32 -11.04 11.70
C ASP A 53 -8.17 -9.67 11.03
N GLY A 54 -9.01 -8.72 11.44
CA GLY A 54 -8.94 -7.32 11.04
C GLY A 54 -9.71 -6.97 9.77
N GLY A 55 -10.33 -7.96 9.13
CA GLY A 55 -11.26 -7.74 8.01
C GLY A 55 -12.63 -7.25 8.49
N THR A 56 -13.32 -6.53 7.62
CA THR A 56 -14.72 -6.14 7.76
C THR A 56 -15.48 -6.48 6.47
N PRO A 57 -16.82 -6.43 6.45
CA PRO A 57 -17.57 -6.63 5.20
C PRO A 57 -17.18 -5.65 4.09
N LEU A 58 -16.78 -4.42 4.43
CA LEU A 58 -16.34 -3.42 3.46
C LEU A 58 -14.86 -3.56 3.08
N LYS A 59 -14.03 -4.08 4.00
CA LYS A 59 -12.58 -4.27 3.81
C LYS A 59 -12.21 -5.68 4.23
N PRO A 60 -12.46 -6.69 3.38
CA PRO A 60 -12.28 -8.09 3.77
C PRO A 60 -10.80 -8.43 3.94
N VAL A 61 -10.54 -9.53 4.66
CA VAL A 61 -9.21 -10.16 4.64
C VAL A 61 -8.85 -10.51 3.19
N GLY A 62 -7.62 -10.20 2.80
CA GLY A 62 -7.14 -10.33 1.42
C GLY A 62 -7.16 -9.03 0.62
N LEU A 63 -7.87 -7.98 1.09
CA LEU A 63 -7.81 -6.66 0.47
C LEU A 63 -6.44 -6.02 0.73
N VAL A 64 -5.73 -5.71 -0.35
CA VAL A 64 -4.41 -5.07 -0.33
C VAL A 64 -4.33 -4.01 -1.44
N TYR A 65 -3.88 -2.81 -1.08
CA TYR A 65 -3.47 -1.79 -2.03
C TYR A 65 -1.95 -1.83 -2.19
N VAL A 66 -1.50 -1.94 -3.43
CA VAL A 66 -0.09 -1.93 -3.82
C VAL A 66 0.13 -0.70 -4.68
N SER A 67 1.09 0.14 -4.34
CA SER A 67 1.41 1.35 -5.10
C SER A 67 2.88 1.39 -5.49
N CYS A 68 3.18 1.96 -6.65
CA CYS A 68 4.54 2.27 -7.06
C CYS A 68 4.66 3.75 -7.45
N TYR A 69 5.74 4.38 -7.01
CA TYR A 69 6.20 5.68 -7.48
C TYR A 69 7.35 5.44 -8.47
N VAL A 70 7.30 6.05 -9.65
CA VAL A 70 8.40 6.08 -10.61
C VAL A 70 8.51 7.47 -11.22
N LYS A 71 9.62 8.16 -10.96
CA LYS A 71 9.98 9.49 -11.52
C LYS A 71 8.84 10.52 -11.46
N GLY A 72 8.12 10.58 -10.33
CA GLY A 72 7.02 11.52 -10.12
C GLY A 72 5.62 10.95 -10.38
N ASN A 73 5.51 9.83 -11.10
CA ASN A 73 4.24 9.18 -11.38
C ASN A 73 3.91 8.14 -10.31
N VAL A 74 2.64 8.03 -9.94
CA VAL A 74 2.17 7.04 -8.95
C VAL A 74 1.03 6.23 -9.50
N GLU A 75 1.24 4.93 -9.62
CA GLU A 75 0.20 3.93 -9.88
C GLU A 75 -0.19 3.25 -8.57
N VAL A 76 -1.48 2.96 -8.40
CA VAL A 76 -2.02 2.20 -7.27
C VAL A 76 -2.93 1.11 -7.81
N LYS A 77 -2.78 -0.10 -7.27
CA LYS A 77 -3.57 -1.27 -7.63
C LYS A 77 -4.25 -1.85 -6.40
N GLU A 78 -5.57 -1.94 -6.46
CA GLU A 78 -6.37 -2.71 -5.50
C GLU A 78 -6.32 -4.20 -5.85
N CYS A 79 -6.03 -5.03 -4.85
CA CYS A 79 -5.90 -6.47 -5.00
C CYS A 79 -6.73 -7.19 -3.95
N HIS A 80 -7.36 -8.29 -4.36
CA HIS A 80 -8.13 -9.18 -3.48
C HIS A 80 -7.52 -10.58 -3.54
N PHE A 81 -6.63 -10.86 -2.58
CA PHE A 81 -5.93 -12.14 -2.51
C PHE A 81 -6.70 -13.16 -1.67
N ARG A 82 -6.49 -14.44 -1.98
CA ARG A 82 -7.07 -15.56 -1.23
C ARG A 82 -5.98 -16.37 -0.56
N GLY A 83 -6.34 -17.02 0.54
CA GLY A 83 -5.45 -17.89 1.32
C GLY A 83 -5.22 -17.35 2.72
N ASP A 84 -4.35 -18.03 3.46
CA ASP A 84 -3.89 -17.59 4.78
C ASP A 84 -3.01 -16.33 4.69
N ARG A 85 -2.64 -15.81 5.86
CA ARG A 85 -1.80 -14.62 6.00
C ARG A 85 -0.48 -14.70 5.23
N GLN A 86 0.12 -15.89 5.14
CA GLN A 86 1.38 -16.07 4.43
C GLN A 86 1.14 -15.97 2.91
N LYS A 87 0.15 -16.69 2.38
CA LYS A 87 -0.21 -16.64 0.97
C LYS A 87 -0.60 -15.24 0.49
N VAL A 88 -1.33 -14.48 1.31
CA VAL A 88 -1.68 -13.09 0.97
C VAL A 88 -0.42 -12.23 0.84
N ARG A 89 0.55 -12.39 1.74
CA ARG A 89 1.83 -11.65 1.68
C ARG A 89 2.68 -12.04 0.49
N GLU A 90 2.78 -13.33 0.17
CA GLU A 90 3.51 -13.82 -1.01
C GLU A 90 2.94 -13.24 -2.30
N GLN A 91 1.63 -13.34 -2.50
CA GLN A 91 0.94 -12.75 -3.66
C GLN A 91 1.12 -11.23 -3.73
N THR A 92 1.09 -10.55 -2.57
CA THR A 92 1.32 -9.10 -2.49
C THR A 92 2.72 -8.73 -2.97
N VAL A 93 3.76 -9.46 -2.56
CA VAL A 93 5.14 -9.19 -2.98
C VAL A 93 5.31 -9.40 -4.48
N ILE A 94 4.73 -10.47 -5.04
CA ILE A 94 4.74 -10.71 -6.49
C ILE A 94 4.09 -9.56 -7.24
N GLN A 95 2.91 -9.12 -6.77
CA GLN A 95 2.19 -8.01 -7.40
C GLN A 95 2.93 -6.67 -7.28
N ALA A 96 3.59 -6.41 -6.16
CA ALA A 96 4.43 -5.24 -5.95
C ALA A 96 5.60 -5.16 -6.93
N LEU A 97 6.33 -6.26 -7.10
CA LEU A 97 7.44 -6.33 -8.04
C LEU A 97 6.97 -6.25 -9.50
N ASP A 98 5.87 -6.90 -9.84
CA ASP A 98 5.29 -6.81 -11.20
C ASP A 98 4.80 -5.39 -11.52
N LEU A 99 4.15 -4.71 -10.57
CA LEU A 99 3.69 -3.33 -10.76
C LEU A 99 4.88 -2.39 -11.00
N LEU A 100 5.93 -2.48 -10.18
CA LEU A 100 7.14 -1.69 -10.38
C LEU A 100 7.77 -1.98 -11.75
N ARG A 101 7.95 -3.27 -12.12
CA ARG A 101 8.55 -3.68 -13.40
C ARG A 101 7.81 -3.12 -14.63
N ARG A 102 6.48 -2.97 -14.56
CA ARG A 102 5.66 -2.43 -15.66
C ARG A 102 5.72 -0.90 -15.78
N ASN A 103 6.20 -0.21 -14.74
CA ASN A 103 6.24 1.25 -14.65
C ASN A 103 7.65 1.84 -14.75
N LEU A 104 8.69 1.00 -14.85
CA LEU A 104 10.05 1.40 -15.18
C LEU A 104 10.18 1.77 -16.66
#